data_AF-A0A955I4I5-F1
#
_entry.id   AF-A0A955I4I5-F1
#
_cell.length_a   1.000
_cell.length_b   1.000
_cell.length_c   1.000
_cell.angle_alpha   90.00
_cell.angle_beta   90.00
_cell.angle_gamma   90.00
#
_symmetry.space_group_name_H-M   'P 1'
#
loop_
_entity.id
_entity.type
_entity.pdbx_description
1 polymer ?
#
loop_
_entity_poly.entity_id
_entity_poly.type
_entity_poly.pdbx_seq_one_letter_code
_entity_poly.pdbx_strand_id
1 'polypeptide(L)'
;MVLFDEIEKGNFEVFHLLLQILEDGMITDGRGRKINFKNTIIIMTSNIGSDEFGEKSAQIGFSMSGEEENDIKRDFDKIRDKVISSLDEYFAPELINRIDKITVFDALNQKSLKKIITLQLHKLQQRLT
;
A
#
# COMPACT_ATOMS: atom_id res chain seq x y z
N MET A 1 12.03 -1.45 -11.45
CA MET A 1 10.98 -1.44 -10.42
C MET A 1 10.01 -2.56 -10.74
N VAL A 2 9.69 -3.39 -9.78
CA VAL A 2 8.70 -4.48 -9.90
C VAL A 2 7.57 -4.18 -8.93
N LEU A 3 6.32 -4.28 -9.41
CA LEU A 3 5.12 -4.07 -8.62
C LEU A 3 4.39 -5.40 -8.48
N PHE A 4 4.15 -5.82 -7.24
CA PHE A 4 3.22 -6.89 -6.92
C PHE A 4 1.95 -6.26 -6.37
N ASP A 5 0.85 -6.44 -7.09
CA ASP A 5 -0.44 -5.85 -6.73
C ASP A 5 -1.28 -6.87 -5.95
N GLU A 6 -2.00 -6.42 -4.93
CA GLU A 6 -2.92 -7.23 -4.11
C GLU A 6 -2.28 -8.53 -3.59
N ILE A 7 -1.15 -8.40 -2.90
CA ILE A 7 -0.36 -9.56 -2.47
C ILE A 7 -1.11 -10.51 -1.53
N GLU A 8 -2.18 -10.07 -0.89
CA GLU A 8 -3.09 -10.91 -0.10
C GLU A 8 -3.84 -11.96 -0.93
N LYS A 9 -3.96 -11.78 -2.24
CA LYS A 9 -4.58 -12.81 -3.12
C LYS A 9 -3.58 -13.90 -3.52
N GLY A 10 -2.30 -13.71 -3.18
CA GLY A 10 -1.24 -14.66 -3.45
C GLY A 10 -1.39 -15.95 -2.63
N ASN A 11 -0.97 -17.08 -3.20
CA ASN A 11 -0.89 -18.33 -2.48
C ASN A 11 0.49 -18.51 -1.82
N PHE A 12 0.67 -19.61 -1.08
CA PHE A 12 1.91 -19.93 -0.37
C PHE A 12 3.17 -19.93 -1.26
N GLU A 13 3.06 -20.41 -2.50
CA GLU A 13 4.20 -20.46 -3.43
C GLU A 13 4.68 -19.06 -3.81
N VAL A 14 3.76 -18.10 -3.95
CA VAL A 14 4.10 -16.70 -4.22
C VAL A 14 4.91 -16.10 -3.06
N PHE A 15 4.49 -16.37 -1.81
CA PHE A 15 5.21 -15.86 -0.63
C PHE A 15 6.61 -16.47 -0.49
N HIS A 16 6.77 -17.76 -0.74
CA HIS A 16 8.09 -18.41 -0.76
C HIS A 16 9.02 -17.77 -1.80
N LEU A 17 8.47 -17.44 -2.99
CA LEU A 17 9.22 -16.77 -4.04
C LEU A 17 9.66 -15.37 -3.61
N LEU A 18 8.75 -14.61 -3.01
CA LEU A 18 9.02 -13.26 -2.52
C LEU A 18 10.09 -13.29 -1.42
N LEU A 19 10.01 -14.22 -0.47
CA LEU A 19 11.03 -14.39 0.56
C LEU A 19 12.41 -14.63 -0.05
N GLN A 20 12.53 -15.54 -1.03
CA GLN A 20 13.78 -15.79 -1.72
C GLN A 20 14.32 -14.52 -2.41
N ILE A 21 13.45 -13.77 -3.09
CA ILE A 21 13.84 -12.53 -3.77
C ILE A 21 14.32 -11.49 -2.75
N LEU A 22 13.61 -11.33 -1.63
CA LEU A 22 13.92 -10.34 -0.60
C LEU A 22 15.16 -10.70 0.23
N GLU A 23 15.48 -11.99 0.37
CA GLU A 23 16.66 -12.48 1.09
C GLU A 23 17.92 -12.49 0.23
N ASP A 24 17.90 -13.22 -0.89
CA ASP A 24 19.09 -13.47 -1.71
C ASP A 24 19.30 -12.39 -2.78
N GLY A 25 18.27 -11.59 -3.06
CA GLY A 25 18.24 -10.70 -4.22
C GLY A 25 18.35 -11.47 -5.54
N MET A 26 18.06 -12.77 -5.54
CA MET A 26 18.25 -13.67 -6.67
C MET A 26 17.17 -14.75 -6.64
N ILE A 27 16.69 -15.15 -7.82
CA ILE A 27 15.75 -16.26 -7.98
C ILE A 27 16.24 -17.15 -9.12
N THR A 28 16.01 -18.45 -9.01
CA THR A 28 16.29 -19.39 -10.10
C THR A 28 14.98 -19.83 -10.74
N ASP A 29 14.83 -19.67 -12.05
CA ASP A 29 13.65 -20.14 -12.76
C ASP A 29 13.67 -21.67 -12.96
N GLY A 30 12.56 -22.24 -13.44
CA GLY A 30 12.45 -23.68 -13.69
C GLY A 30 13.39 -24.23 -14.79
N ARG A 31 14.12 -23.36 -15.50
CA ARG A 31 15.15 -23.73 -16.49
C ARG A 31 16.57 -23.60 -15.93
N GLY A 32 16.71 -23.31 -14.63
CA GLY A 32 18.00 -23.13 -13.96
C GLY A 32 18.64 -21.77 -14.20
N ARG A 33 17.93 -20.80 -14.80
CA ARG A 33 18.47 -19.46 -15.03
C ARG A 33 18.36 -18.64 -13.76
N LYS A 34 19.48 -18.05 -13.33
CA LYS A 34 19.52 -17.12 -12.21
C LYS A 34 19.13 -15.71 -12.66
N ILE A 35 18.13 -15.14 -12.02
CA ILE A 35 17.63 -13.78 -12.25
C ILE A 35 18.02 -12.93 -11.04
N ASN A 36 18.57 -11.74 -11.28
CA ASN A 36 19.08 -10.84 -10.25
C ASN A 36 18.11 -9.68 -9.95
N PHE A 37 17.80 -9.50 -8.66
CA PHE A 37 16.92 -8.48 -8.09
C PHE A 37 17.65 -7.46 -7.18
N LYS A 38 18.97 -7.57 -6.99
CA LYS A 38 19.74 -6.70 -6.07
C LYS A 38 19.66 -5.20 -6.36
N ASN A 39 19.38 -4.81 -7.60
CA ASN A 39 19.21 -3.43 -8.03
C ASN A 39 17.76 -3.13 -8.46
N THR A 40 16.79 -3.84 -7.86
CA THR A 40 15.38 -3.71 -8.19
C THR A 40 14.60 -3.19 -6.99
N ILE A 41 13.93 -2.05 -7.16
CA ILE A 41 12.91 -1.59 -6.22
C ILE A 41 11.70 -2.52 -6.37
N ILE A 42 11.33 -3.18 -5.28
CA ILE A 42 10.14 -4.01 -5.18
C ILE A 42 9.08 -3.22 -4.42
N ILE A 43 7.90 -3.07 -5.04
CA ILE A 43 6.74 -2.44 -4.44
C ILE A 43 5.66 -3.51 -4.34
N MET A 44 5.03 -3.58 -3.17
CA MET A 44 3.89 -4.46 -2.91
C MET A 44 2.71 -3.61 -2.47
N THR A 45 1.51 -3.92 -2.96
CA THR A 45 0.27 -3.30 -2.50
C THR A 45 -0.60 -4.36 -1.85
N SER A 46 -1.39 -3.94 -0.87
CA SER A 46 -2.40 -4.80 -0.27
C SER A 46 -3.63 -3.98 0.10
N ASN A 47 -4.80 -4.60 -0.03
CA ASN A 47 -6.06 -4.01 0.44
C ASN A 47 -6.42 -4.42 1.88
N ILE A 48 -5.55 -5.15 2.58
CA ILE A 48 -5.78 -5.53 3.98
C ILE A 48 -5.94 -4.27 4.85
N GLY A 49 -6.93 -4.30 5.75
CA GLY A 49 -7.24 -3.18 6.64
C GLY A 49 -7.95 -2.00 5.95
N SER A 50 -8.35 -2.14 4.68
CA SER A 50 -9.12 -1.10 3.98
C SER A 50 -10.48 -0.80 4.62
N ASP A 51 -11.11 -1.81 5.23
CA ASP A 51 -12.38 -1.66 5.95
C ASP A 51 -12.27 -0.73 7.17
N GLU A 52 -11.10 -0.65 7.82
CA GLU A 52 -10.87 0.26 8.96
C GLU A 52 -10.97 1.73 8.57
N PHE A 53 -10.79 2.04 7.28
CA PHE A 53 -10.99 3.38 6.77
C PHE A 53 -12.46 3.70 6.50
N GLY A 54 -13.31 2.74 6.15
CA GLY A 54 -14.65 2.99 5.59
C GLY A 54 -15.57 3.84 6.47
N GLU A 55 -15.74 3.47 7.75
CA GLU A 55 -16.70 4.15 8.63
C GLU A 55 -16.16 5.47 9.20
N LYS A 56 -14.87 5.52 9.54
CA LYS A 56 -14.25 6.70 10.17
C LYS A 56 -13.77 7.76 9.18
N SER A 57 -13.31 7.37 8.00
CA SER A 57 -12.82 8.33 6.99
C SER A 57 -13.95 9.19 6.41
N ALA A 58 -15.16 8.62 6.28
CA ALA A 58 -16.35 9.39 5.93
C ALA A 58 -16.60 10.48 6.99
N GLN A 59 -16.62 10.11 8.28
CA GLN A 59 -16.82 11.06 9.37
C GLN A 59 -15.72 12.12 9.44
N ILE A 60 -14.44 11.75 9.31
CA ILE A 60 -13.31 12.70 9.26
C ILE A 60 -13.42 13.66 8.06
N GLY A 61 -13.86 13.16 6.90
CA GLY A 61 -14.07 13.96 5.68
C GLY A 61 -15.22 14.97 5.78
N PHE A 62 -16.22 14.71 6.63
CA PHE A 62 -17.34 15.62 6.92
C PHE A 62 -17.08 16.53 8.13
N SER A 63 -16.30 16.11 9.14
CA SER A 63 -15.98 16.88 10.36
C SER A 63 -14.92 17.97 10.17
N MET A 64 -14.33 18.11 8.98
CA MET A 64 -13.40 19.19 8.63
C MET A 64 -14.00 20.61 8.80
N SER A 65 -15.29 20.75 9.10
CA SER A 65 -15.93 22.04 9.39
C SER A 65 -15.80 22.51 10.85
N GLY A 66 -15.20 21.76 11.78
CA GLY A 66 -15.18 22.21 13.18
C GLY A 66 -14.20 21.58 14.18
N GLU A 67 -13.47 20.50 13.85
CA GLU A 67 -12.53 19.86 14.79
C GLU A 67 -11.07 20.33 14.58
N GLU A 68 -10.34 20.49 15.69
CA GLU A 68 -8.94 20.93 15.70
C GLU A 68 -8.05 19.92 14.95
N GLU A 69 -7.11 20.42 14.14
CA GLU A 69 -6.20 19.64 13.27
C GLU A 69 -5.42 18.53 14.01
N ASN A 70 -5.30 18.63 15.33
CA ASN A 70 -4.64 17.65 16.19
C ASN A 70 -5.49 16.39 16.47
N ASP A 71 -6.82 16.51 16.57
CA ASP A 71 -7.69 15.36 16.84
C ASP A 71 -7.81 14.47 15.61
N ILE A 72 -7.87 15.09 14.42
CA ILE A 72 -7.85 14.40 13.14
C ILE A 72 -6.58 13.54 12.99
N LYS A 73 -5.40 14.09 13.32
CA LYS A 73 -4.13 13.34 13.26
C LYS A 73 -4.11 12.14 14.20
N ARG A 74 -4.59 12.31 15.44
CA ARG A 74 -4.65 11.22 16.43
C ARG A 74 -5.54 10.07 15.98
N ASP A 75 -6.64 10.34 15.31
CA ASP A 75 -7.52 9.30 14.82
C ASP A 75 -6.95 8.59 13.57
N PHE A 76 -6.20 9.29 12.73
CA PHE A 76 -5.43 8.67 11.65
C PHE A 76 -4.34 7.72 12.17
N ASP A 77 -3.58 8.12 13.19
CA ASP A 77 -2.55 7.28 13.79
C ASP A 77 -3.15 5.97 14.34
N LYS A 78 -4.31 6.04 15.01
CA LYS A 78 -5.03 4.85 15.48
C LYS A 78 -5.46 3.92 14.34
N ILE A 79 -5.93 4.47 13.22
CA ILE A 79 -6.32 3.67 12.05
C ILE A 79 -5.07 3.01 11.45
N ARG A 80 -3.97 3.76 11.35
CA ARG A 80 -2.69 3.23 10.87
C ARG A 80 -2.21 2.05 11.71
N ASP A 81 -2.24 2.17 13.03
CA ASP A 81 -1.81 1.11 13.94
C ASP A 81 -2.66 -0.15 13.80
N LYS A 82 -3.98 0.02 13.60
CA LYS A 82 -4.88 -1.10 13.31
C LYS A 82 -4.55 -1.78 11.99
N VAL A 83 -4.34 -1.02 10.92
CA VAL A 83 -4.00 -1.56 9.60
C VAL A 83 -2.69 -2.35 9.66
N ILE A 84 -1.69 -1.83 10.38
CA ILE A 84 -0.42 -2.54 10.60
C ILE A 84 -0.67 -3.84 11.38
N SER A 85 -1.49 -3.79 12.44
CA SER A 85 -1.84 -4.98 13.21
C SER A 85 -2.54 -6.04 12.35
N SER A 86 -3.46 -5.64 11.47
CA SER A 86 -4.11 -6.56 10.53
C SER A 86 -3.16 -7.15 9.50
N LEU A 87 -2.14 -6.39 9.07
CA LEU A 87 -1.08 -6.91 8.20
C LEU A 87 -0.24 -7.98 8.93
N ASP A 88 0.12 -7.74 10.19
CA ASP A 88 0.89 -8.66 11.02
C ASP A 88 0.12 -9.95 11.36
N GLU A 89 -1.21 -9.88 11.50
CA GLU A 89 -2.06 -11.06 11.69
C GLU A 89 -2.21 -11.89 10.41
N TYR A 90 -2.23 -11.23 9.25
CA TYR A 90 -2.48 -11.89 7.97
C TYR A 90 -1.20 -12.49 7.36
N PHE A 91 -0.10 -11.73 7.34
CA PHE A 91 1.15 -12.17 6.75
C PHE A 91 2.07 -12.78 7.79
N ALA A 92 2.81 -13.81 7.37
CA ALA A 92 3.82 -14.42 8.22
C ALA A 92 4.90 -13.38 8.62
N PRO A 93 5.37 -13.39 9.88
CA PRO A 93 6.39 -12.46 10.35
C PRO A 93 7.67 -12.50 9.51
N GLU A 94 8.02 -13.64 8.88
CA GLU A 94 9.20 -13.71 8.02
C GLU A 94 9.10 -12.76 6.82
N LEU A 95 7.91 -12.59 6.24
CA LEU A 95 7.72 -11.67 5.11
C LEU A 95 7.77 -10.21 5.57
N ILE A 96 7.04 -9.88 6.64
CA ILE A 96 6.98 -8.51 7.18
C ILE A 96 8.37 -8.01 7.59
N ASN A 97 9.16 -8.87 8.26
CA ASN A 97 10.52 -8.54 8.69
C ASN A 97 11.51 -8.33 7.53
N ARG A 98 11.14 -8.64 6.29
CA ARG A 98 11.95 -8.41 5.08
C ARG A 98 11.55 -7.14 4.32
N ILE A 99 10.51 -6.44 4.78
CA ILE A 99 10.04 -5.20 4.15
C ILE A 99 10.74 -4.02 4.83
N ASP A 100 11.49 -3.23 4.04
CA ASP A 100 12.20 -2.05 4.57
C ASP A 100 11.26 -0.97 5.13
N LYS A 101 10.11 -0.77 4.47
CA LYS A 101 9.14 0.26 4.84
C LYS A 101 7.72 -0.11 4.45
N ILE A 102 6.82 -0.13 5.42
CA ILE A 102 5.38 -0.22 5.21
C ILE A 102 4.79 1.20 5.16
N THR A 103 4.04 1.50 4.10
CA THR A 103 3.37 2.79 3.93
C THR A 103 1.87 2.59 3.86
N VAL A 104 1.17 3.09 4.88
CA VAL A 104 -0.30 3.15 4.91
C VAL A 104 -0.72 4.45 4.21
N PHE A 105 -1.68 4.35 3.28
CA PHE A 105 -2.20 5.49 2.54
C PHE A 105 -3.34 6.16 3.29
N ASP A 106 -3.34 7.49 3.29
CA ASP A 106 -4.43 8.28 3.87
C ASP A 106 -5.67 8.23 2.97
N ALA A 107 -6.85 8.34 3.60
CA ALA A 107 -8.10 8.53 2.87
C ALA A 107 -8.09 9.84 2.05
N LEU A 108 -8.74 9.81 0.90
CA LEU A 108 -8.84 10.99 0.02
C LEU A 108 -9.71 12.06 0.66
N ASN A 109 -9.09 13.17 1.08
CA ASN A 109 -9.82 14.37 1.50
C ASN A 109 -10.25 15.23 0.30
N GLN A 110 -11.15 16.20 0.54
CA GLN A 110 -11.65 17.10 -0.50
C GLN A 110 -10.55 17.85 -1.26
N LYS A 111 -9.49 18.29 -0.58
CA LYS A 111 -8.37 19.01 -1.21
C LYS A 111 -7.60 18.09 -2.16
N SER A 112 -7.34 16.86 -1.74
CA SER A 112 -6.69 15.82 -2.56
C SER A 112 -7.57 15.42 -3.74
N LEU A 113 -8.88 15.24 -3.52
CA LEU A 113 -9.83 14.89 -4.57
C LEU A 113 -9.88 15.97 -5.67
N LYS A 114 -9.92 17.26 -5.29
CA LYS A 114 -9.89 18.38 -6.24
C LYS A 114 -8.62 18.37 -7.09
N LYS A 115 -7.46 18.05 -6.50
CA LYS A 115 -6.19 17.90 -7.24
C LYS A 115 -6.26 16.72 -8.22
N ILE A 116 -6.80 15.57 -7.79
CA ILE A 116 -6.95 14.39 -8.65
C ILE A 116 -7.83 14.71 -9.86
N ILE A 117 -8.98 15.36 -9.65
CA ILE A 117 -9.87 15.79 -10.74
C ILE A 117 -9.12 16.70 -11.72
N THR A 118 -8.36 17.66 -11.21
CA THR A 118 -7.57 18.58 -12.05
C THR A 118 -6.55 17.82 -12.91
N LEU A 119 -5.86 16.83 -12.35
CA LEU A 119 -4.92 15.98 -13.08
C LEU A 119 -5.62 15.14 -14.16
N GLN A 120 -6.80 14.61 -13.89
CA GLN A 120 -7.57 13.83 -14.85
C GLN A 120 -8.08 14.70 -16.01
N LEU A 121 -8.55 15.92 -15.72
CA LEU A 121 -8.95 16.89 -16.75
C LEU A 121 -7.77 17.27 -17.65
N HIS A 122 -6.58 17.47 -17.08
CA HIS A 122 -5.38 17.76 -17.87
C HIS A 122 -4.99 16.60 -18.79
N LYS A 123 -5.03 15.35 -18.30
CA LYS A 123 -4.79 14.16 -19.12
C LYS A 123 -5.80 14.03 -20.26
N LEU A 124 -7.07 14.37 -20.01
CA LEU A 124 -8.11 14.35 -21.04
C LEU A 124 -7.84 15.40 -22.12
N GLN A 125 -7.49 16.62 -21.72
CA GLN A 125 -7.17 17.71 -22.65
C GLN A 125 -6.00 17.34 -23.58
N GLN A 126 -4.95 16.69 -23.06
CA GLN A 126 -3.81 16.21 -23.85
C GLN A 126 -4.18 15.13 -24.89
N ARG A 127 -5.31 14.44 -24.74
CA ARG A 127 -5.78 13.44 -25.72
C ARG A 127 -6.66 14.04 -26.82
N LEU A 128 -7.19 15.24 -26.59
CA LEU A 128 -8.09 15.95 -27.50
C LEU A 128 -7.37 17.00 -28.36
N THR A 129 -6.10 17.28 -28.05
CA THR A 129 -5.22 18.17 -28.82
C THR A 129 -4.06 17.35 -29.36
#